data_AF-A0A819KUB3-F1
#
_entry.id   AF-A0A819KUB3-F1
#
_cell.length_a   1.000
_cell.length_b   1.000
_cell.length_c   1.000
_cell.angle_alpha   90.00
_cell.angle_beta   90.00
_cell.angle_gamma   90.00
#
_symmetry.space_group_name_H-M   'P 1'
#
loop_
_entity.id
_entity.type
_entity.pdbx_description
1 polymer ?
#
loop_
_entity_poly.entity_id
_entity_poly.type
_entity_poly.pdbx_seq_one_letter_code
_entity_poly.pdbx_strand_id
1 'polypeptide(L)' 'MHAQLLTGLILTEIKNVSNSLLRLLCFSIPKAHDEMCEKLEKMIDDENLRFDFTIKHIMDKIYLQWN' A
#
# COMPACT_ATOMS: atom_id res chain seq x y z
N MET A 1 -0.53 -17.10 2.74
CA MET A 1 -0.62 -16.69 4.17
C MET A 1 0.23 -15.44 4.48
N HIS A 2 1.50 -15.36 4.07
CA HIS A 2 2.36 -14.20 4.37
C HIS A 2 1.97 -12.89 3.65
N ALA A 3 1.55 -12.95 2.38
CA ALA A 3 1.20 -11.75 1.61
C ALA A 3 -0.02 -10.99 2.16
N GLN A 4 -1.07 -11.70 2.58
CA GLN A 4 -2.28 -11.09 3.16
C GLN A 4 -2.01 -10.36 4.49
N LEU A 5 -1.12 -10.93 5.31
CA LEU A 5 -0.76 -10.35 6.60
C LEU A 5 0.02 -9.04 6.40
N LEU A 6 0.89 -9.02 5.38
CA LEU A 6 1.69 -7.87 5.02
C LEU A 6 0.88 -6.75 4.36
N THR A 7 -0.04 -7.06 3.44
CA THR A 7 -0.97 -6.06 2.90
C THR A 7 -1.89 -5.50 3.98
N GLY A 8 -2.32 -6.31 4.95
CA GLY A 8 -3.05 -5.84 6.13
C GLY A 8 -2.29 -4.80 6.95
N LEU A 9 -0.99 -5.02 7.21
CA LEU A 9 -0.14 -4.06 7.92
C LEU A 9 0.01 -2.73 7.15
N ILE A 10 0.19 -2.81 5.83
CA ILE A 10 0.26 -1.61 4.98
C ILE A 10 -1.03 -0.79 5.08
N LEU A 11 -2.19 -1.44 5.03
CA LEU A 11 -3.49 -0.78 5.16
C LEU A 11 -3.67 -0.10 6.52
N THR A 12 -3.22 -0.74 7.60
CA THR A 12 -3.23 -0.12 8.94
C THR A 12 -2.43 1.18 8.94
N GLU A 13 -1.27 1.22 8.29
CA GLU A 13 -0.48 2.45 8.24
C GLU A 13 -1.06 3.52 7.31
N ILE A 14 -1.69 3.14 6.20
CA ILE A 14 -2.47 4.08 5.39
C ILE A 14 -3.57 4.74 6.25
N LYS A 15 -4.31 3.95 7.03
CA LYS A 15 -5.37 4.47 7.92
C LYS A 15 -4.80 5.40 8.99
N ASN A 16 -3.67 5.06 9.60
CA ASN A 16 -3.00 5.91 10.61
C ASN A 16 -2.49 7.24 10.04
N VAL A 17 -2.00 7.22 8.80
CA VAL A 17 -1.38 8.39 8.14
C VAL A 17 -2.42 9.27 7.42
N SER A 18 -3.67 8.82 7.29
CA SER A 18 -4.75 9.57 6.61
C SER A 18 -5.02 11.00 7.13
N ASN A 19 -4.54 11.35 8.34
CA ASN A 19 -4.59 12.71 8.90
C ASN A 19 -3.27 13.50 8.79
N SER A 20 -2.27 12.97 8.08
CA SER A 20 -0.93 13.54 7.94
C SER A 20 -0.75 14.29 6.62
N LEU A 21 0.09 15.33 6.62
CA LEU A 21 0.57 15.99 5.40
C LEU A 21 1.52 15.10 4.55
N LEU A 22 1.82 13.89 5.04
CA LEU A 22 2.70 12.94 4.38
C LEU A 22 2.02 12.35 3.13
N ARG A 23 2.51 12.72 1.95
CA ARG A 23 1.97 12.28 0.65
C ARG A 23 2.65 11.05 0.05
N LEU A 24 3.60 10.45 0.75
CA LEU A 24 4.35 9.29 0.24
C LEU A 24 4.65 8.30 1.38
N LEU A 25 4.19 7.06 1.22
CA LEU A 25 4.60 5.92 2.02
C LEU A 25 5.48 4.98 1.21
N CYS A 26 6.49 4.42 1.86
CA CYS A 26 7.42 3.48 1.26
C CYS A 26 7.56 2.26 2.15
N PHE A 27 7.28 1.08 1.60
CA PHE A 27 7.38 -0.20 2.28
C PHE A 27 8.47 -1.04 1.63
N SER A 28 9.50 -1.40 2.41
CA SER A 28 10.55 -2.30 1.93
C SER A 28 10.12 -3.74 2.20
N ILE A 29 9.78 -4.45 1.15
CA ILE A 29 9.23 -5.80 1.20
C ILE A 29 10.14 -6.71 0.36
N PRO A 30 10.96 -7.55 1.00
CA PRO A 30 11.78 -8.52 0.28
C PRO A 30 10.92 -9.44 -0.57
N LYS A 31 11.25 -9.61 -1.85
CA LYS A 31 10.46 -10.37 -2.84
C LYS A 31 9.06 -9.79 -3.04
N ALA A 32 8.96 -8.46 -3.02
CA ALA A 32 7.77 -7.80 -3.53
C ALA A 32 7.57 -8.20 -5.00
N HIS A 33 6.32 -8.48 -5.36
CA HIS A 33 5.92 -8.91 -6.69
C HIS A 33 4.61 -8.21 -7.06
N ASP A 34 4.34 -8.07 -8.35
CA ASP A 34 3.22 -7.28 -8.86
C ASP A 34 1.85 -7.77 -8.33
N GLU A 35 1.68 -9.08 -8.15
CA GLU A 35 0.47 -9.69 -7.54
C GLU A 35 0.14 -9.11 -6.16
N MET A 36 1.17 -8.70 -5.40
CA MET A 36 0.98 -8.09 -4.10
C MET A 36 0.48 -6.64 -4.19
N CYS A 37 0.88 -5.92 -5.24
CA CYS A 37 0.36 -4.58 -5.53
C CYS A 37 -1.10 -4.67 -5.97
N GLU A 38 -1.45 -5.59 -6.86
CA GLU A 38 -2.83 -5.82 -7.29
C GLU A 38 -3.76 -6.19 -6.11
N LYS A 39 -3.29 -7.05 -5.20
CA LYS A 39 -4.04 -7.38 -3.97
C LYS A 39 -4.21 -6.17 -3.06
N LEU A 40 -3.17 -5.34 -2.95
CA LEU A 40 -3.22 -4.14 -2.14
C LEU A 40 -4.21 -3.12 -2.71
N GLU A 41 -4.19 -2.89 -4.02
CA GLU A 41 -5.17 -2.04 -4.72
C GLU A 41 -6.59 -2.54 -4.46
N LYS A 42 -6.84 -3.84 -4.66
CA LYS A 42 -8.15 -4.43 -4.41
C LYS A 42 -8.62 -4.25 -2.97
N MET A 43 -7.74 -4.45 -1.99
CA MET A 43 -8.11 -4.28 -0.58
C MET A 43 -8.36 -2.81 -0.22
N ILE A 44 -7.64 -1.87 -0.84
CA ILE A 44 -7.88 -0.44 -0.65
C ILE A 44 -9.24 -0.04 -1.22
N ASP A 45 -9.58 -0.53 -2.42
CA ASP A 45 -10.89 -0.33 -3.04
C ASP A 45 -12.02 -0.94 -2.19
N ASP A 46 -11.87 -2.19 -1.72
CA ASP A 46 -12.84 -2.88 -0.87
C ASP A 46 -13.09 -2.13 0.46
N GLU A 47 -12.06 -1.48 1.02
CA GLU A 47 -12.12 -0.70 2.25
C GLU A 47 -12.60 0.76 2.02
N ASN A 48 -12.95 1.14 0.78
CA ASN A 48 -13.31 2.51 0.39
C ASN A 48 -12.28 3.56 0.84
N LEU A 49 -11.01 3.19 0.93
CA LEU A 49 -9.91 4.09 1.26
C LEU A 49 -9.49 4.89 0.01
N ARG A 50 -10.46 5.29 -0.83
CA ARG A 50 -10.26 6.01 -2.08
C ARG A 50 -9.75 7.43 -1.83
N PHE A 51 -8.50 7.51 -1.42
CA PHE A 51 -7.66 8.66 -1.64
C PHE A 51 -7.19 8.62 -3.10
N ASP A 52 -6.90 9.77 -3.67
CA ASP A 52 -6.28 9.83 -5.00
C ASP A 52 -4.82 9.38 -4.83
N PHE A 53 -4.54 8.09 -4.97
CA PHE A 53 -3.20 7.54 -4.77
C PHE A 53 -2.73 6.70 -5.95
N THR A 54 -1.41 6.62 -6.11
CA THR A 54 -0.73 5.75 -7.07
C THR A 54 0.14 4.75 -6.32
N ILE A 55 0.00 3.47 -6.63
CA ILE A 55 0.92 2.42 -6.15
C ILE A 55 2.02 2.20 -7.19
N LYS A 56 3.28 2.20 -6.75
CA LYS A 56 4.43 1.86 -7.61
C LYS A 56 5.27 0.78 -6.97
N HIS A 57 5.62 -0.23 -7.76
CA HIS A 57 6.54 -1.30 -7.37
C HIS A 57 7.90 -1.08 -8.03
N ILE A 58 8.97 -1.00 -7.22
CA ILE A 58 10.34 -0.87 -7.72
C ILE A 58 11.26 -1.77 -6.89
N MET A 59 11.79 -2.82 -7.51
CA MET A 59 12.63 -3.84 -6.84
C MET A 59 11.91 -4.46 -5.64
N ASP A 60 12.46 -4.38 -4.43
CA ASP A 60 11.85 -4.90 -3.20
C ASP A 60 11.08 -3.81 -2.43
N LYS A 61 10.49 -2.84 -3.12
CA LYS A 61 9.82 -1.68 -2.51
C LYS A 61 8.48 -1.38 -3.15
N ILE A 62 7.50 -1.10 -2.30
CA ILE A 62 6.17 -0.62 -2.69
C ILE A 62 6.03 0.83 -2.21
N TYR A 63 5.68 1.70 -3.13
CA TYR A 63 5.44 3.12 -2.90
C TYR A 63 3.96 3.42 -3.05
N LEU A 64 3.41 4.18 -2.11
CA LEU A 64 2.05 4.67 -2.10
C LEU A 64 2.12 6.19 -2.07
N GLN A 65 1.75 6.85 -3.17
CA GLN A 65 1.83 8.29 -3.32
C GLN A 65 0.43 8.89 -3.48
N TRP A 66 0.09 9.90 -2.68
CA TRP A 66 -1.13 10.69 -2.83
C TRP A 66 -0.94 11.81 -3.86
N ASN A 67 -1.92 12.01 -4.72
CA ASN A 67 -2.01 13.12 -5.69
C ASN A 67 -2.44 14.42 -4.98
#